data_AF-A0A202DMY5-F1
#
_entry.id   AF-A0A202DMY5-F1
#
_cell.length_a   1.000
_cell.length_b   1.000
_cell.length_c   1.000
_cell.angle_alpha   90.00
_cell.angle_beta   90.00
_cell.angle_gamma   90.00
#
_symmetry.space_group_name_H-M   'P 1'
#
loop_
_entity.id
_entity.type
_entity.pdbx_description
1 polymer ?
#
loop_
_entity_poly.entity_id
_entity_poly.type
_entity_poly.pdbx_seq_one_letter_code
_entity_poly.pdbx_strand_id
1 'polypeptide(L)'
;MKKETNRKRVEPWGLLSALVFLIAVFTVTGFLSRFWWFFDVTSSFRFVFAELALLSVIAFAVGRKKRQMILAGGVLLVNVALILPQFWGGGQFWGGGQVPQTAQCRLVLANVKSDNIEYDRILQLVQNEAPDMVILQELNTDWISALTSLRAEYPYYTEYPESDNFGIGLYSKHPLEQLEVKFIGEIKVASIHAEYRKNGNLWNIIATHPLPPGGNDYWNWRNDQLDKLATYVKGLQGEVIVIGDLNVTQGSHYFRKFEKESGLRDGSKGFGMTITWPAFFPPLGKHIDHCLMSPRIGVKDWRKGNSIGSDHYPIIVDLGIE
;
A
#
# COMPACT_ATOMS: atom_id res chain seq x y z
N MET A 1 -14.37 -21.87 -59.32
CA MET A 1 -13.94 -20.62 -58.64
C MET A 1 -13.90 -20.85 -57.13
N LYS A 2 -12.72 -21.14 -56.55
CA LYS A 2 -12.54 -21.15 -55.09
C LYS A 2 -12.23 -19.71 -54.66
N LYS A 3 -13.11 -19.10 -53.86
CA LYS A 3 -12.81 -17.84 -53.16
C LYS A 3 -11.76 -18.14 -52.10
N GLU A 4 -10.50 -17.78 -52.37
CA GLU A 4 -9.47 -17.71 -51.34
C GLU A 4 -9.87 -16.64 -50.32
N THR A 5 -10.31 -17.10 -49.15
CA THR A 5 -10.48 -16.22 -47.99
C THR A 5 -9.10 -15.75 -47.53
N ASN A 6 -8.73 -14.55 -47.96
CA ASN A 6 -7.51 -13.86 -47.56
C ASN A 6 -7.58 -13.51 -46.05
N ARG A 7 -7.24 -14.47 -45.18
CA ARG A 7 -7.09 -14.23 -43.75
C ARG A 7 -5.86 -13.35 -43.54
N LYS A 8 -6.06 -12.05 -43.29
CA LYS A 8 -4.99 -11.12 -42.89
C LYS A 8 -4.25 -11.71 -41.70
N ARG A 9 -3.00 -12.14 -41.89
CA ARG A 9 -2.15 -12.63 -40.81
C ARG A 9 -1.80 -11.44 -39.91
N VAL A 10 -2.07 -11.57 -38.62
CA VAL A 10 -1.67 -10.56 -37.64
C VAL A 10 -0.16 -10.66 -37.46
N GLU A 11 0.56 -9.59 -37.81
CA GLU A 11 2.01 -9.54 -37.60
C GLU A 11 2.36 -9.32 -36.12
N PRO A 12 3.43 -9.96 -35.59
CA PRO A 12 3.86 -9.77 -34.20
C PRO A 12 4.10 -8.31 -33.82
N TRP A 13 4.63 -7.51 -34.74
CA TRP A 13 4.85 -6.08 -34.53
C TRP A 13 3.54 -5.29 -34.39
N GLY A 14 2.48 -5.73 -35.07
CA GLY A 14 1.14 -5.15 -34.94
C GLY A 14 0.56 -5.40 -33.56
N LEU A 15 0.70 -6.62 -33.03
CA LEU A 15 0.29 -6.97 -31.67
C LEU A 15 1.03 -6.15 -30.62
N LEU A 16 2.36 -6.03 -30.74
CA LEU A 16 3.16 -5.24 -29.81
C LEU A 16 2.81 -3.74 -29.88
N SER A 17 2.51 -3.23 -31.08
CA SER A 17 2.05 -1.84 -31.24
C SER A 17 0.70 -1.60 -30.59
N ALA A 18 -0.24 -2.57 -30.71
CA ALA A 18 -1.53 -2.52 -30.03
C ALA A 18 -1.39 -2.59 -28.50
N LEU A 19 -0.46 -3.39 -27.99
CA LEU A 19 -0.13 -3.44 -26.56
C LEU A 19 0.36 -2.06 -26.06
N VAL A 20 1.34 -1.45 -26.75
CA VAL A 20 1.83 -0.12 -26.37
C VAL A 20 0.73 0.94 -26.42
N PHE A 21 -0.15 0.87 -27.43
CA PHE A 21 -1.31 1.76 -27.49
C PHE A 21 -2.24 1.56 -26.29
N LEU A 22 -2.54 0.32 -25.90
CA LEU A 22 -3.36 0.02 -24.72
C LEU A 22 -2.72 0.54 -23.43
N ILE A 23 -1.41 0.33 -23.26
CA ILE A 23 -0.65 0.87 -22.11
C ILE A 23 -0.71 2.40 -22.09
N ALA A 24 -0.58 3.05 -23.25
CA ALA A 24 -0.70 4.51 -23.36
C ALA A 24 -2.09 4.99 -22.93
N VAL A 25 -3.16 4.32 -23.38
CA VAL A 25 -4.53 4.62 -22.98
C VAL A 25 -4.67 4.49 -21.46
N PHE A 26 -4.22 3.36 -20.87
CA PHE A 26 -4.31 3.16 -19.42
C PHE A 26 -3.43 4.12 -18.61
N THR A 27 -2.28 4.53 -19.16
CA THR A 27 -1.45 5.58 -18.58
C THR A 27 -2.21 6.90 -18.50
N VAL A 28 -2.95 7.27 -19.56
CA VAL A 28 -3.77 8.48 -19.58
C VAL A 28 -4.96 8.37 -18.64
N THR A 29 -5.69 7.26 -18.65
CA THR A 29 -6.85 7.08 -17.76
C THR A 29 -6.46 7.10 -16.29
N GLY A 30 -5.26 6.68 -15.91
CA GLY A 30 -4.80 6.78 -14.52
C GLY A 30 -4.71 8.21 -13.98
N PHE A 31 -4.66 9.25 -14.84
CA PHE A 31 -4.76 10.66 -14.41
C PHE A 31 -6.21 11.09 -14.12
N LEU A 32 -7.18 10.29 -14.58
CA LEU A 32 -8.61 10.51 -14.42
C LEU A 32 -9.19 9.71 -13.23
N SER A 33 -8.34 9.20 -12.33
CA SER A 33 -8.72 8.39 -11.16
C SER A 33 -9.75 9.03 -10.23
N ARG A 34 -9.92 10.36 -10.27
CA ARG A 34 -10.95 11.09 -9.51
C ARG A 34 -12.38 10.89 -10.02
N PHE A 35 -12.55 10.37 -11.23
CA PHE A 35 -13.85 10.37 -11.91
C PHE A 35 -14.54 9.00 -11.95
N TRP A 36 -13.78 7.91 -11.85
CA TRP A 36 -14.33 6.57 -11.99
C TRP A 36 -13.42 5.50 -11.39
N TRP A 37 -14.01 4.48 -10.76
CA TRP A 37 -13.25 3.40 -10.09
C TRP A 37 -12.27 2.69 -11.02
N PHE A 38 -12.64 2.44 -12.28
CA PHE A 38 -11.76 1.77 -13.23
C PHE A 38 -10.53 2.61 -13.55
N PHE A 39 -10.67 3.93 -13.64
CA PHE A 39 -9.54 4.84 -13.84
C PHE A 39 -8.61 4.85 -12.62
N ASP A 40 -9.17 4.73 -11.42
CA ASP A 40 -8.40 4.55 -10.19
C ASP A 40 -7.57 3.27 -10.23
N VAL A 41 -8.17 2.15 -10.64
CA VAL A 41 -7.47 0.88 -10.84
C VAL A 41 -6.33 1.03 -11.85
N THR A 42 -6.55 1.68 -13.00
CA THR A 42 -5.45 1.91 -13.97
C THR A 42 -4.32 2.76 -13.41
N SER A 43 -4.61 3.65 -12.45
CA SER A 43 -3.59 4.47 -11.79
C SER A 43 -2.65 3.65 -10.90
N SER A 44 -3.03 2.43 -10.51
CA SER A 44 -2.25 1.53 -9.66
C SER A 44 -1.17 0.74 -10.40
N PHE A 45 -1.23 0.65 -11.73
CA PHE A 45 -0.36 -0.20 -12.53
C PHE A 45 0.81 0.55 -13.17
N ARG A 46 1.19 1.73 -12.66
CA ARG A 46 2.28 2.55 -13.24
C ARG A 46 3.59 1.78 -13.41
N PHE A 47 3.93 0.96 -12.42
CA PHE A 47 5.13 0.14 -12.44
C PHE A 47 5.08 -0.91 -13.56
N VAL A 48 3.99 -1.68 -13.63
CA VAL A 48 3.74 -2.67 -14.71
C VAL A 48 3.76 -2.02 -16.09
N PHE A 49 3.15 -0.83 -16.23
CA PHE A 49 3.16 -0.08 -17.48
C PHE A 49 4.57 0.36 -17.88
N ALA A 50 5.41 0.77 -16.93
CA ALA A 50 6.81 1.09 -17.18
C ALA A 50 7.59 -0.15 -17.64
N GLU A 51 7.43 -1.30 -16.98
CA GLU A 51 8.11 -2.55 -17.35
C GLU A 51 7.72 -3.01 -18.75
N LEU A 52 6.42 -3.09 -19.05
CA LEU A 52 5.94 -3.49 -20.36
C LEU A 52 6.35 -2.51 -21.46
N ALA A 53 6.38 -1.21 -21.16
CA ALA A 53 6.88 -0.20 -22.10
C ALA A 53 8.39 -0.36 -22.34
N LEU A 54 9.19 -0.66 -21.32
CA LEU A 54 10.62 -0.92 -21.44
C LEU A 54 10.90 -2.14 -22.32
N LEU A 55 10.21 -3.27 -22.06
CA LEU A 55 10.32 -4.46 -22.89
C LEU A 55 9.91 -4.18 -24.35
N SER A 56 8.89 -3.36 -24.56
CA SER A 56 8.45 -2.94 -25.89
C SER A 56 9.51 -2.07 -26.59
N VAL A 57 10.15 -1.13 -25.88
CA VAL A 57 11.26 -0.32 -26.39
C VAL A 57 12.40 -1.21 -26.87
N ILE A 58 12.81 -2.18 -26.04
CA ILE A 58 13.89 -3.12 -26.37
C ILE A 58 13.52 -3.95 -27.61
N ALA A 59 12.31 -4.51 -27.66
CA ALA A 59 11.84 -5.31 -28.78
C ALA A 59 11.79 -4.49 -30.09
N PHE A 60 11.30 -3.25 -30.05
CA PHE A 60 11.27 -2.37 -31.22
C PHE A 60 12.67 -1.90 -31.65
N ALA A 61 13.61 -1.73 -30.72
CA ALA A 61 15.00 -1.43 -31.04
C ALA A 61 15.65 -2.60 -31.81
N VAL A 62 15.48 -3.84 -31.32
CA VAL A 62 15.94 -5.07 -32.00
C VAL A 62 15.30 -5.21 -33.38
N GLY A 63 13.99 -4.95 -33.48
CA GLY A 63 13.25 -4.95 -34.74
C GLY A 63 13.51 -3.76 -35.67
N ARG A 64 14.39 -2.82 -35.27
CA ARG A 64 14.70 -1.55 -35.98
C ARG A 64 13.45 -0.72 -36.31
N LYS A 65 12.41 -0.79 -35.47
CA LYS A 65 11.13 -0.10 -35.59
C LYS A 65 11.18 1.27 -34.90
N LYS A 66 11.93 2.21 -35.47
CA LYS A 66 12.25 3.52 -34.84
C LYS A 66 11.02 4.30 -34.36
N ARG A 67 9.94 4.35 -35.14
CA ARG A 67 8.71 5.10 -34.76
C ARG A 67 8.05 4.48 -33.53
N GLN A 68 7.85 3.17 -33.54
CA GLN A 68 7.26 2.42 -32.44
C GLN A 68 8.11 2.48 -31.18
N MET A 69 9.44 2.41 -31.32
CA MET A 69 10.39 2.59 -30.23
C MET A 69 10.24 3.96 -29.56
N ILE A 70 10.12 5.05 -30.34
CA ILE A 70 9.93 6.40 -29.79
C ILE A 70 8.60 6.51 -29.03
N LEU A 71 7.50 5.95 -29.59
CA LEU A 71 6.20 5.96 -28.94
C LEU A 71 6.22 5.19 -27.61
N ALA A 72 6.79 3.98 -27.60
CA ALA A 72 6.97 3.19 -26.38
C ALA A 72 7.87 3.91 -25.36
N GLY A 73 8.92 4.59 -25.83
CA GLY A 73 9.82 5.40 -25.00
C GLY A 73 9.12 6.57 -24.33
N GLY A 74 8.19 7.24 -25.01
CA GLY A 74 7.36 8.29 -24.41
C GLY A 74 6.46 7.75 -23.29
N VAL A 75 5.81 6.61 -23.51
CA VAL A 75 4.96 5.95 -22.49
C VAL A 75 5.79 5.51 -21.28
N LEU A 76 6.98 4.94 -21.53
CA LEU A 76 7.95 4.57 -20.50
C LEU A 76 8.34 5.80 -19.66
N LEU A 77 8.74 6.89 -20.31
CA LEU A 77 9.20 8.11 -19.64
C LEU A 77 8.13 8.68 -18.72
N VAL A 78 6.86 8.72 -19.15
CA VAL A 78 5.74 9.19 -18.32
C VAL A 78 5.59 8.33 -17.07
N ASN A 79 5.54 7.00 -17.22
CA ASN A 79 5.32 6.12 -16.06
C ASN A 79 6.53 6.11 -15.12
N VAL A 80 7.76 6.15 -15.65
CA VAL A 80 9.00 6.26 -14.84
C VAL A 80 9.00 7.57 -14.05
N ALA A 81 8.67 8.70 -14.67
CA ALA A 81 8.62 9.99 -13.99
C ALA A 81 7.63 10.00 -12.82
N LEU A 82 6.50 9.28 -12.95
CA LEU A 82 5.48 9.19 -11.89
C LEU A 82 5.90 8.30 -10.71
N ILE A 83 6.72 7.28 -10.94
CA ILE A 83 7.20 6.37 -9.87
C ILE A 83 8.53 6.82 -9.27
N LEU A 84 9.30 7.66 -9.96
CA LEU A 84 10.64 8.10 -9.54
C LEU A 84 10.68 8.69 -8.12
N PRO A 85 9.69 9.46 -7.63
CA PRO A 85 9.70 9.96 -6.25
C PRO A 85 9.76 8.87 -5.18
N GLN A 86 9.37 7.63 -5.51
CA GLN A 86 9.46 6.50 -4.57
C GLN A 86 10.91 6.05 -4.34
N PHE A 87 11.85 6.42 -5.20
CA PHE A 87 13.25 6.01 -5.11
C PHE A 87 14.18 7.09 -4.55
N TRP A 88 13.67 8.27 -4.17
CA TRP A 88 14.49 9.37 -3.69
C TRP A 88 13.97 9.95 -2.37
N GLY A 89 14.88 10.37 -1.48
CA GLY A 89 14.54 11.08 -0.24
C GLY A 89 14.16 10.19 0.96
N GLY A 90 14.59 8.92 0.95
CA GLY A 90 14.43 8.00 2.09
C GLY A 90 15.40 8.33 3.22
N GLY A 91 15.05 7.97 4.45
CA GLY A 91 15.92 8.20 5.62
C GLY A 91 16.04 9.66 6.08
N GLN A 92 15.07 10.52 5.72
CA GLN A 92 15.08 11.95 6.05
C GLN A 92 13.75 12.40 6.67
N PHE A 93 13.83 13.29 7.68
CA PHE A 93 12.68 14.04 8.20
C PHE A 93 12.12 15.00 7.17
N TRP A 94 10.93 15.54 7.43
CA TRP A 94 10.40 16.61 6.60
C TRP A 94 11.21 17.90 6.77
N GLY A 95 11.65 18.49 5.66
CA GLY A 95 12.45 19.72 5.69
C GLY A 95 13.97 19.51 5.77
N GLY A 96 14.43 18.26 5.91
CA GLY A 96 15.85 17.90 5.97
C GLY A 96 16.26 17.36 7.35
N GLY A 97 17.49 16.83 7.44
CA GLY A 97 17.98 16.16 8.65
C GLY A 97 17.88 14.64 8.56
N GLN A 98 18.83 13.96 9.20
CA GLN A 98 18.87 12.49 9.22
C GLN A 98 18.05 11.94 10.38
N VAL A 99 17.27 10.91 10.11
CA VAL A 99 16.59 10.15 11.16
C VAL A 99 17.64 9.53 12.10
N PRO A 100 17.45 9.57 13.43
CA PRO A 100 18.38 8.97 14.37
C PRO A 100 18.76 7.54 14.01
N GLN A 101 20.03 7.18 14.23
CA GLN A 101 20.55 5.86 13.89
C GLN A 101 19.88 4.72 14.67
N THR A 102 19.34 5.00 15.85
CA THR A 102 18.55 4.03 16.63
C THR A 102 17.06 4.19 16.32
N ALA A 103 16.43 3.11 15.82
CA ALA A 103 14.98 3.08 15.64
C ALA A 103 14.32 3.24 17.02
N GLN A 104 13.35 4.15 17.10
CA GLN A 104 12.58 4.37 18.32
C GLN A 104 11.32 3.53 18.36
N CYS A 105 10.75 3.13 17.22
CA CYS A 105 9.58 2.26 17.20
C CYS A 105 9.58 1.42 15.93
N ARG A 106 9.47 0.11 16.06
CA ARG A 106 9.28 -0.83 14.94
C ARG A 106 7.82 -1.24 14.86
N LEU A 107 7.23 -1.07 13.69
CA LEU A 107 5.88 -1.52 13.37
C LEU A 107 5.93 -2.68 12.36
N VAL A 108 5.09 -3.68 12.56
CA VAL A 108 4.77 -4.70 11.54
C VAL A 108 3.31 -4.56 11.17
N LEU A 109 3.02 -4.50 9.87
CA LEU A 109 1.68 -4.60 9.32
C LEU A 109 1.58 -5.86 8.46
N ALA A 110 0.54 -6.65 8.68
CA ALA A 110 0.21 -7.79 7.83
C ALA A 110 -1.30 -7.95 7.64
N ASN A 111 -1.76 -7.88 6.40
CA ASN A 111 -3.03 -8.49 6.01
C ASN A 111 -2.83 -10.02 5.95
N VAL A 112 -3.49 -10.75 6.84
CA VAL A 112 -3.26 -12.19 7.01
C VAL A 112 -4.06 -13.05 6.05
N LYS A 113 -5.06 -12.45 5.38
CA LYS A 113 -6.13 -13.10 4.61
C LYS A 113 -6.98 -14.04 5.48
N SER A 114 -8.28 -13.78 5.57
CA SER A 114 -9.14 -14.45 6.56
C SER A 114 -9.20 -15.99 6.41
N ASP A 115 -9.08 -16.50 5.18
CA ASP A 115 -9.09 -17.94 4.86
C ASP A 115 -7.72 -18.62 4.95
N ASN A 116 -6.66 -17.86 5.25
CA ASN A 116 -5.31 -18.40 5.43
C ASN A 116 -5.19 -19.07 6.79
N ILE A 117 -4.61 -20.27 6.81
CA ILE A 117 -4.44 -21.11 8.01
C ILE A 117 -2.98 -21.23 8.47
N GLU A 118 -2.06 -20.50 7.82
CA GLU A 118 -0.61 -20.51 8.12
C GLU A 118 -0.27 -19.63 9.34
N TYR A 119 -0.96 -19.85 10.47
CA TYR A 119 -0.87 -19.04 11.69
C TYR A 119 0.58 -18.90 12.21
N ASP A 120 1.34 -20.00 12.18
CA ASP A 120 2.72 -20.05 12.66
C ASP A 120 3.63 -19.09 11.91
N ARG A 121 3.35 -18.78 10.65
CA ARG A 121 4.17 -17.85 9.87
C ARG A 121 4.07 -16.42 10.37
N ILE A 122 2.90 -16.01 10.88
CA ILE A 122 2.73 -14.71 11.54
C ILE A 122 3.52 -14.69 12.85
N LEU A 123 3.41 -15.75 13.66
CA LEU A 123 4.16 -15.82 14.92
C LEU A 123 5.67 -15.80 14.69
N GLN A 124 6.16 -16.53 13.69
CA GLN A 124 7.57 -16.52 13.29
C GLN A 124 8.03 -15.15 12.77
N LEU A 125 7.20 -14.48 11.94
CA LEU A 125 7.49 -13.11 11.49
C LEU A 125 7.67 -12.18 12.68
N VAL A 126 6.72 -12.19 13.62
CA VAL A 126 6.77 -11.34 14.81
C VAL A 126 7.98 -11.67 15.68
N GLN A 127 8.28 -12.96 15.89
CA GLN A 127 9.45 -13.38 16.66
C GLN A 127 10.77 -12.90 16.03
N ASN A 128 10.90 -13.01 14.70
CA ASN A 128 12.11 -12.64 13.98
C ASN A 128 12.32 -11.13 13.91
N GLU A 129 11.24 -10.38 13.68
CA GLU A 129 11.28 -8.93 13.53
C GLU A 129 11.26 -8.21 14.90
N ALA A 130 10.74 -8.88 15.92
CA ALA A 130 10.58 -8.40 17.29
C ALA A 130 10.01 -6.96 17.39
N PRO A 131 8.92 -6.62 16.67
CA PRO A 131 8.41 -5.25 16.61
C PRO A 131 7.95 -4.72 17.98
N ASP A 132 7.85 -3.41 18.12
CA ASP A 132 7.20 -2.76 19.26
C ASP A 132 5.68 -2.92 19.17
N MET A 133 5.13 -2.88 17.96
CA MET A 133 3.69 -3.07 17.69
C MET A 133 3.43 -3.89 16.42
N VAL A 134 2.36 -4.68 16.46
CA VAL A 134 1.89 -5.52 15.35
C VAL A 134 0.47 -5.09 15.00
N ILE A 135 0.23 -4.85 13.71
CA ILE A 135 -1.09 -4.56 13.15
C ILE A 135 -1.42 -5.73 12.21
N LEU A 136 -2.55 -6.39 12.49
CA LEU A 136 -3.05 -7.51 11.67
C LEU A 136 -4.42 -7.15 11.09
N GLN A 137 -4.64 -7.48 9.83
CA GLN A 137 -5.89 -7.23 9.11
C GLN A 137 -6.43 -8.53 8.50
N GLU A 138 -7.74 -8.56 8.26
CA GLU A 138 -8.51 -9.76 7.87
C GLU A 138 -8.54 -10.84 8.97
N LEU A 139 -8.60 -10.41 10.24
CA LEU A 139 -8.74 -11.33 11.37
C LEU A 139 -10.18 -11.86 11.48
N ASN A 140 -10.32 -13.17 11.53
CA ASN A 140 -11.56 -13.82 11.96
C ASN A 140 -11.38 -14.48 13.33
N THR A 141 -12.41 -15.23 13.77
CA THR A 141 -12.39 -15.90 15.07
C THR A 141 -11.31 -16.99 15.17
N ASP A 142 -11.00 -17.67 14.07
CA ASP A 142 -9.97 -18.72 14.03
C ASP A 142 -8.58 -18.11 14.20
N TRP A 143 -8.29 -17.00 13.51
CA TRP A 143 -7.07 -16.22 13.69
C TRP A 143 -6.88 -15.75 15.12
N ILE A 144 -7.91 -15.15 15.72
CA ILE A 144 -7.88 -14.71 17.13
C ILE A 144 -7.60 -15.88 18.08
N SER A 145 -8.11 -17.07 17.80
CA SER A 145 -7.84 -18.25 18.63
C SER A 145 -6.37 -18.68 18.54
N ALA A 146 -5.78 -18.61 17.34
CA ALA A 146 -4.38 -18.96 17.09
C ALA A 146 -3.36 -17.95 17.67
N LEU A 147 -3.74 -16.70 17.89
CA LEU A 147 -2.85 -15.61 18.35
C LEU A 147 -2.62 -15.57 19.88
N THR A 148 -2.89 -16.65 20.59
CA THR A 148 -2.74 -16.71 22.06
C THR A 148 -1.31 -16.41 22.53
N SER A 149 -0.29 -16.93 21.83
CA SER A 149 1.12 -16.64 22.14
C SER A 149 1.50 -15.19 21.84
N LEU A 150 0.93 -14.59 20.78
CA LEU A 150 1.15 -13.19 20.44
C LEU A 150 0.67 -12.28 21.59
N ARG A 151 -0.52 -12.52 22.15
CA ARG A 151 -1.05 -11.74 23.29
C ARG A 151 -0.18 -11.83 24.54
N ALA A 152 0.50 -12.95 24.75
CA ALA A 152 1.40 -13.11 25.89
C ALA A 152 2.65 -12.22 25.75
N GLU A 153 3.17 -12.05 24.53
CA GLU A 153 4.33 -11.18 24.25
C GLU A 153 3.93 -9.71 24.05
N TYR A 154 2.71 -9.45 23.56
CA TYR A 154 2.15 -8.14 23.27
C TYR A 154 0.83 -7.93 24.05
N PRO A 155 0.91 -7.70 25.39
CA PRO A 155 -0.25 -7.73 26.27
C PRO A 155 -1.17 -6.51 26.15
N TYR A 156 -0.74 -5.46 25.45
CA TYR A 156 -1.56 -4.27 25.22
C TYR A 156 -2.16 -4.34 23.82
N TYR A 157 -3.37 -4.89 23.72
CA TYR A 157 -3.98 -5.16 22.43
C TYR A 157 -5.48 -4.84 22.39
N THR A 158 -5.98 -4.64 21.18
CA THR A 158 -7.41 -4.63 20.84
C THR A 158 -7.59 -5.37 19.55
N GLU A 159 -8.66 -6.16 19.52
CA GLU A 159 -9.02 -7.02 18.40
C GLU A 159 -10.49 -6.80 18.09
N TYR A 160 -10.81 -6.81 16.81
CA TYR A 160 -12.17 -6.74 16.30
C TYR A 160 -12.26 -7.76 15.16
N PRO A 161 -12.55 -9.05 15.45
CA PRO A 161 -12.69 -10.06 14.41
C PRO A 161 -13.98 -9.82 13.62
N GLU A 162 -13.94 -10.11 12.34
CA GLU A 162 -15.14 -10.22 11.52
C GLU A 162 -15.12 -11.54 10.75
N SER A 163 -16.31 -12.03 10.38
CA SER A 163 -16.41 -13.21 9.52
C SER A 163 -16.12 -12.90 8.05
N ASP A 164 -16.12 -11.62 7.70
CA ASP A 164 -15.65 -11.13 6.40
C ASP A 164 -14.16 -10.75 6.47
N ASN A 165 -13.66 -10.07 5.44
CA ASN A 165 -12.26 -9.65 5.34
C ASN A 165 -11.98 -8.30 6.01
N PHE A 166 -12.76 -7.88 7.00
CA PHE A 166 -12.59 -6.56 7.63
C PHE A 166 -12.30 -6.59 9.13
N GLY A 167 -12.00 -7.78 9.68
CA GLY A 167 -11.48 -7.85 11.03
C GLY A 167 -10.07 -7.27 11.15
N ILE A 168 -9.77 -6.67 12.29
CA ILE A 168 -8.53 -5.91 12.53
C ILE A 168 -8.04 -6.10 13.96
N GLY A 169 -6.73 -6.06 14.16
CA GLY A 169 -6.11 -6.14 15.47
C GLY A 169 -4.86 -5.28 15.57
N LEU A 170 -4.64 -4.70 16.75
CA LEU A 170 -3.45 -3.95 17.11
C LEU A 170 -2.90 -4.53 18.42
N TYR A 171 -1.62 -4.89 18.43
CA TYR A 171 -0.92 -5.50 19.55
C TYR A 171 0.35 -4.71 19.85
N SER A 172 0.65 -4.46 21.13
CA SER A 172 1.83 -3.69 21.55
C SER A 172 2.56 -4.34 22.73
N LYS A 173 3.89 -4.26 22.70
CA LYS A 173 4.75 -4.59 23.85
C LYS A 173 4.66 -3.55 24.96
N HIS A 174 4.31 -2.32 24.60
CA HIS A 174 4.30 -1.17 25.49
C HIS A 174 2.86 -0.74 25.83
N PRO A 175 2.61 -0.15 27.01
CA PRO A 175 1.32 0.39 27.36
C PRO A 175 0.76 1.35 26.31
N LEU A 176 -0.52 1.17 25.98
CA LEU A 176 -1.29 2.05 25.11
C LEU A 176 -2.37 2.75 25.93
N GLU A 177 -2.54 4.04 25.69
CA GLU A 177 -3.66 4.85 26.18
C GLU A 177 -4.74 4.91 25.10
N GLN A 178 -5.99 5.19 25.48
CA GLN A 178 -7.13 5.36 24.54
C GLN A 178 -7.19 4.30 23.42
N LEU A 179 -6.90 3.05 23.77
CA LEU A 179 -6.92 1.92 22.84
C LEU A 179 -8.37 1.49 22.58
N GLU A 180 -8.90 1.85 21.42
CA GLU A 180 -10.33 1.68 21.12
C GLU A 180 -10.62 1.42 19.63
N VAL A 181 -11.70 0.68 19.38
CA VAL A 181 -12.25 0.51 18.03
C VAL A 181 -13.00 1.78 17.62
N LYS A 182 -12.71 2.28 16.42
CA LYS A 182 -13.37 3.42 15.79
C LYS A 182 -14.01 2.98 14.48
N PHE A 183 -15.12 3.62 14.14
CA PHE A 183 -15.78 3.44 12.86
C PHE A 183 -15.71 4.76 12.10
N ILE A 184 -14.85 4.81 11.09
CA ILE A 184 -14.55 6.01 10.31
C ILE A 184 -15.15 5.85 8.91
N GLY A 185 -15.90 6.85 8.45
CA GLY A 185 -16.61 6.79 7.17
C GLY A 185 -18.04 6.25 7.28
N GLU A 186 -18.77 6.33 6.19
CA GLU A 186 -20.19 5.96 6.09
C GLU A 186 -20.43 4.46 6.27
N ILE A 187 -19.54 3.62 5.72
CA ILE A 187 -19.70 2.16 5.70
C ILE A 187 -19.29 1.48 7.01
N LYS A 188 -18.77 2.27 7.98
CA LYS A 188 -18.43 1.82 9.35
C LYS A 188 -17.59 0.54 9.40
N VAL A 189 -16.58 0.44 8.54
CA VAL A 189 -15.53 -0.58 8.70
C VAL A 189 -14.65 -0.19 9.89
N ALA A 190 -14.23 -1.18 10.67
CA ALA A 190 -13.47 -0.97 11.88
C ALA A 190 -12.06 -0.42 11.60
N SER A 191 -11.66 0.56 12.39
CA SER A 191 -10.31 1.06 12.58
C SER A 191 -9.98 0.92 14.08
N ILE A 192 -8.70 0.91 14.44
CA ILE A 192 -8.27 0.96 15.84
C ILE A 192 -7.47 2.24 16.05
N HIS A 193 -7.83 3.01 17.06
CA HIS A 193 -7.03 4.13 17.54
C HIS A 193 -6.35 3.75 18.85
N ALA A 194 -5.09 4.13 19.00
CA ALA A 194 -4.33 3.99 20.23
C ALA A 194 -3.37 5.17 20.41
N GLU A 195 -3.19 5.60 21.64
CA GLU A 195 -2.19 6.60 22.02
C GLU A 195 -0.97 5.89 22.61
N TYR A 196 0.20 6.19 22.06
CA TYR A 196 1.48 5.68 22.54
C TYR A 196 2.36 6.83 22.99
N ARG A 197 2.81 6.78 24.26
CA ARG A 197 3.73 7.77 24.81
C ARG A 197 5.14 7.20 24.83
N LYS A 198 6.07 7.88 24.14
CA LYS A 198 7.50 7.55 24.17
C LYS A 198 8.34 8.81 24.30
N ASN A 199 9.24 8.84 25.29
CA ASN A 199 10.15 9.95 25.53
C ASN A 199 9.44 11.32 25.62
N GLY A 200 8.25 11.36 26.22
CA GLY A 200 7.43 12.59 26.35
C GLY A 200 6.63 12.97 25.10
N ASN A 201 6.79 12.25 23.98
CA ASN A 201 6.00 12.47 22.77
C ASN A 201 4.75 11.60 22.77
N LEU A 202 3.62 12.18 22.34
CA LEU A 202 2.35 11.50 22.11
C LEU A 202 2.24 11.11 20.64
N TRP A 203 2.10 9.82 20.36
CA TRP A 203 1.91 9.27 19.03
C TRP A 203 0.53 8.62 18.95
N ASN A 204 -0.32 9.10 18.05
CA ASN A 204 -1.62 8.50 17.75
C ASN A 204 -1.41 7.45 16.67
N ILE A 205 -1.60 6.17 17.01
CA ILE A 205 -1.52 5.04 16.09
C ILE A 205 -2.93 4.71 15.63
N ILE A 206 -3.18 4.81 14.33
CA ILE A 206 -4.47 4.51 13.72
C ILE A 206 -4.28 3.38 12.71
N ALA A 207 -4.74 2.19 13.09
CA ALA A 207 -4.82 1.04 12.20
C ALA A 207 -6.15 1.07 11.43
N THR A 208 -6.13 0.93 10.10
CA THR A 208 -7.36 1.00 9.29
C THR A 208 -7.31 0.10 8.07
N HIS A 209 -8.46 -0.42 7.63
CA HIS A 209 -8.59 -1.30 6.46
C HIS A 209 -9.81 -0.92 5.60
N PRO A 210 -9.77 0.19 4.83
CA PRO A 210 -10.89 0.57 3.97
C PRO A 210 -11.10 -0.45 2.82
N LEU A 211 -12.31 -0.43 2.25
CA LEU A 211 -12.74 -1.36 1.20
C LEU A 211 -11.85 -1.33 -0.08
N PRO A 212 -11.67 -2.47 -0.77
CA PRO A 212 -11.04 -2.50 -2.10
C PRO A 212 -11.89 -1.76 -3.14
N PRO A 213 -11.31 -1.12 -4.17
CA PRO A 213 -12.06 -0.37 -5.19
C PRO A 213 -12.73 -1.30 -6.23
N GLY A 214 -13.44 -2.34 -5.78
CA GLY A 214 -14.13 -3.34 -6.58
C GLY A 214 -15.51 -2.89 -7.07
N GLY A 215 -15.55 -1.82 -7.88
CA GLY A 215 -16.79 -1.22 -8.39
C GLY A 215 -17.06 0.16 -7.78
N ASN A 216 -18.11 0.83 -8.28
CA ASN A 216 -18.41 2.23 -7.90
C ASN A 216 -18.69 2.40 -6.41
N ASP A 217 -19.50 1.52 -5.82
CA ASP A 217 -19.94 1.68 -4.43
C ASP A 217 -18.77 1.52 -3.46
N TYR A 218 -18.00 0.44 -3.60
CA TYR A 218 -16.82 0.21 -2.76
C TYR A 218 -15.76 1.30 -2.95
N TRP A 219 -15.56 1.77 -4.18
CA TRP A 219 -14.67 2.88 -4.48
C TRP A 219 -15.11 4.18 -3.78
N ASN A 220 -16.42 4.48 -3.82
CA ASN A 220 -17.00 5.64 -3.12
C ASN A 220 -16.85 5.52 -1.60
N TRP A 221 -17.18 4.37 -1.01
CA TRP A 221 -17.08 4.15 0.43
C TRP A 221 -15.65 4.21 0.95
N ARG A 222 -14.70 3.60 0.24
CA ARG A 222 -13.27 3.74 0.56
C ARG A 222 -12.83 5.20 0.51
N ASN A 223 -13.26 5.95 -0.50
CA ASN A 223 -12.93 7.38 -0.62
C ASN A 223 -13.51 8.23 0.50
N ASP A 224 -14.77 7.99 0.86
CA ASP A 224 -15.39 8.67 2.00
C ASP A 224 -14.61 8.36 3.29
N GLN A 225 -14.25 7.10 3.53
CA GLN A 225 -13.45 6.73 4.70
C GLN A 225 -12.09 7.44 4.72
N LEU A 226 -11.38 7.54 3.59
CA LEU A 226 -10.13 8.30 3.51
C LEU A 226 -10.35 9.80 3.82
N ASP A 227 -11.41 10.41 3.31
CA ASP A 227 -11.75 11.82 3.56
C ASP A 227 -12.11 12.08 5.04
N LYS A 228 -12.91 11.19 5.64
CA LYS A 228 -13.25 11.25 7.07
C LYS A 228 -12.02 11.00 7.94
N LEU A 229 -11.15 10.05 7.54
CA LEU A 229 -9.91 9.78 8.24
C LEU A 229 -8.98 11.00 8.20
N ALA A 230 -8.83 11.67 7.06
CA ALA A 230 -8.04 12.91 6.96
C ALA A 230 -8.57 14.01 7.89
N THR A 231 -9.90 14.12 8.04
CA THR A 231 -10.52 15.06 8.97
C THR A 231 -10.28 14.65 10.42
N TYR A 232 -10.42 13.35 10.73
CA TYR A 232 -10.20 12.80 12.06
C TYR A 232 -8.76 13.04 12.55
N VAL A 233 -7.75 12.69 11.74
CA VAL A 233 -6.34 12.84 12.13
C VAL A 233 -5.93 14.29 12.35
N LYS A 234 -6.48 15.23 11.58
CA LYS A 234 -6.25 16.68 11.77
C LYS A 234 -6.78 17.22 13.09
N GLY A 235 -7.77 16.55 13.69
CA GLY A 235 -8.34 16.93 14.97
C GLY A 235 -7.56 16.43 16.18
N LEU A 236 -6.56 15.55 15.99
CA LEU A 236 -5.80 14.95 17.08
C LEU A 236 -4.65 15.85 17.52
N GLN A 237 -4.29 15.76 18.79
CA GLN A 237 -3.09 16.37 19.35
C GLN A 237 -1.92 15.39 19.30
N GLY A 238 -0.70 15.89 19.10
CA GLY A 238 0.51 15.07 18.99
C GLY A 238 0.77 14.60 17.57
N GLU A 239 1.74 13.69 17.44
CA GLU A 239 2.11 13.12 16.15
C GLU A 239 1.15 11.97 15.80
N VAL A 240 0.92 11.71 14.52
CA VAL A 240 -0.03 10.69 14.06
C VAL A 240 0.67 9.72 13.13
N ILE A 241 0.32 8.45 13.24
CA ILE A 241 0.67 7.36 12.33
C ILE A 241 -0.63 6.70 11.88
N VAL A 242 -0.85 6.61 10.57
CA VAL A 242 -1.91 5.83 9.96
C VAL A 242 -1.29 4.64 9.25
N ILE A 243 -1.68 3.42 9.62
CA ILE A 243 -1.09 2.19 9.10
C ILE A 243 -2.16 1.18 8.69
N GLY A 244 -1.99 0.54 7.54
CA GLY A 244 -2.89 -0.51 7.06
C GLY A 244 -2.89 -0.69 5.54
N ASP A 245 -3.47 -1.79 5.07
CA ASP A 245 -3.99 -1.89 3.69
C ASP A 245 -5.05 -0.80 3.45
N LEU A 246 -4.68 0.21 2.68
CA LEU A 246 -5.58 1.31 2.31
C LEU A 246 -6.33 1.04 0.99
N ASN A 247 -6.07 -0.11 0.35
CA ASN A 247 -6.69 -0.51 -0.89
C ASN A 247 -6.58 0.55 -2.01
N VAL A 248 -5.48 1.32 -1.96
CA VAL A 248 -5.19 2.40 -2.90
C VAL A 248 -3.68 2.54 -3.03
N THR A 249 -3.22 2.95 -4.21
CA THR A 249 -1.80 3.17 -4.49
C THR A 249 -1.46 4.66 -4.56
N GLN A 250 -0.19 5.02 -4.46
CA GLN A 250 0.31 6.39 -4.61
C GLN A 250 -0.05 7.05 -5.95
N GLY A 251 -0.32 6.24 -6.99
CA GLY A 251 -0.79 6.70 -8.30
C GLY A 251 -2.20 7.29 -8.29
N SER A 252 -3.01 6.98 -7.29
CA SER A 252 -4.41 7.44 -7.17
C SER A 252 -4.51 8.92 -6.80
N HIS A 253 -5.55 9.57 -7.31
CA HIS A 253 -5.96 10.90 -6.82
C HIS A 253 -6.27 10.88 -5.32
N TYR A 254 -6.96 9.82 -4.84
CA TYR A 254 -7.46 9.77 -3.46
C TYR A 254 -6.35 9.52 -2.45
N PHE A 255 -5.30 8.77 -2.79
CA PHE A 255 -4.12 8.67 -1.94
C PHE A 255 -3.41 10.02 -1.78
N ARG A 256 -3.16 10.73 -2.89
CA ARG A 256 -2.53 12.07 -2.83
C ARG A 256 -3.42 13.11 -2.14
N LYS A 257 -4.73 13.00 -2.32
CA LYS A 257 -5.71 13.83 -1.61
C LYS A 257 -5.61 13.54 -0.11
N PHE A 258 -5.62 12.28 0.30
CA PHE A 258 -5.46 11.87 1.69
C PHE A 258 -4.14 12.38 2.30
N GLU A 259 -2.99 12.20 1.65
CA GLU A 259 -1.71 12.76 2.12
C GLU A 259 -1.81 14.28 2.33
N LYS A 260 -2.31 15.01 1.33
CA LYS A 260 -2.44 16.47 1.38
C LYS A 260 -3.41 16.93 2.47
N GLU A 261 -4.55 16.27 2.59
CA GLU A 261 -5.63 16.68 3.48
C GLU A 261 -5.43 16.20 4.91
N SER A 262 -4.70 15.12 5.15
CA SER A 262 -4.29 14.71 6.50
C SER A 262 -3.07 15.47 7.00
N GLY A 263 -2.20 15.92 6.08
CA GLY A 263 -0.88 16.46 6.43
C GLY A 263 0.15 15.37 6.74
N LEU A 264 -0.19 14.09 6.53
CA LEU A 264 0.71 12.96 6.70
C LEU A 264 1.52 12.71 5.43
N ARG A 265 2.71 12.13 5.61
CA ARG A 265 3.59 11.71 4.54
C ARG A 265 3.60 10.19 4.44
N ASP A 266 3.53 9.67 3.22
CA ASP A 266 3.83 8.28 2.90
C ASP A 266 5.26 7.92 3.32
N GLY A 267 5.38 7.01 4.30
CA GLY A 267 6.64 6.54 4.85
C GLY A 267 7.48 5.72 3.89
N SER A 268 6.90 5.18 2.82
CA SER A 268 7.63 4.38 1.83
C SER A 268 8.45 5.22 0.85
N LYS A 269 8.16 6.53 0.76
CA LYS A 269 8.83 7.44 -0.16
C LYS A 269 10.34 7.46 0.08
N GLY A 270 11.08 7.00 -0.92
CA GLY A 270 12.54 6.98 -0.93
C GLY A 270 13.18 5.63 -0.61
N PHE A 271 12.37 4.60 -0.35
CA PHE A 271 12.82 3.22 -0.13
C PHE A 271 12.56 2.31 -1.34
N GLY A 272 12.16 2.90 -2.47
CA GLY A 272 11.81 2.20 -3.69
C GLY A 272 10.38 1.63 -3.67
N MET A 273 10.05 0.88 -4.72
CA MET A 273 8.74 0.26 -4.83
C MET A 273 8.65 -0.99 -3.95
N THR A 274 7.76 -0.95 -2.96
CA THR A 274 7.40 -2.11 -2.15
C THR A 274 6.11 -2.73 -2.68
N ILE A 275 6.23 -3.87 -3.35
CA ILE A 275 5.06 -4.65 -3.80
C ILE A 275 4.50 -5.42 -2.61
N THR A 276 3.24 -5.13 -2.24
CA THR A 276 2.57 -5.78 -1.13
C THR A 276 1.48 -6.73 -1.59
N TRP A 277 0.81 -6.48 -2.73
CA TRP A 277 -0.23 -7.35 -3.29
C TRP A 277 -0.21 -7.40 -4.82
N PRO A 278 -0.48 -8.54 -5.48
CA PRO A 278 -0.65 -9.85 -4.89
C PRO A 278 0.71 -10.55 -4.70
N ALA A 279 0.90 -11.22 -3.56
CA ALA A 279 2.12 -11.91 -3.22
C ALA A 279 2.42 -13.11 -4.14
N PHE A 280 1.38 -13.74 -4.71
CA PHE A 280 1.52 -14.88 -5.61
C PHE A 280 1.94 -14.50 -7.04
N PHE A 281 1.85 -13.23 -7.44
CA PHE A 281 2.30 -12.78 -8.76
C PHE A 281 2.90 -11.36 -8.73
N PRO A 282 4.13 -11.20 -8.19
CA PRO A 282 4.80 -9.91 -8.07
C PRO A 282 4.92 -9.08 -9.35
N PRO A 283 5.01 -9.63 -10.58
CA PRO A 283 5.02 -8.82 -11.80
C PRO A 283 3.76 -7.98 -12.04
N LEU A 284 2.63 -8.27 -11.37
CA LEU A 284 1.43 -7.41 -11.36
C LEU A 284 1.22 -6.70 -10.02
N GLY A 285 2.29 -6.59 -9.24
CA GLY A 285 2.31 -6.08 -7.90
C GLY A 285 1.91 -4.60 -7.78
N LYS A 286 1.22 -4.30 -6.69
CA LYS A 286 0.82 -2.98 -6.23
C LYS A 286 1.31 -2.79 -4.80
N HIS A 287 1.45 -1.52 -4.43
CA HIS A 287 1.69 -1.07 -3.06
C HIS A 287 0.38 -0.57 -2.49
N ILE A 288 -0.30 -1.38 -1.69
CA ILE A 288 -1.59 -1.01 -1.08
C ILE A 288 -1.56 -1.01 0.45
N ASP A 289 -0.55 -1.62 1.06
CA ASP A 289 -0.29 -1.58 2.49
C ASP A 289 0.65 -0.42 2.82
N HIS A 290 0.18 0.56 3.58
CA HIS A 290 0.89 1.82 3.82
C HIS A 290 1.11 2.09 5.30
N CYS A 291 2.10 2.93 5.58
CA CYS A 291 2.28 3.59 6.87
C CYS A 291 2.59 5.06 6.60
N LEU A 292 1.63 5.92 6.90
CA LEU A 292 1.73 7.38 6.74
C LEU A 292 1.90 8.01 8.11
N MET A 293 2.69 9.08 8.19
CA MET A 293 3.02 9.67 9.49
C MET A 293 3.17 11.18 9.44
N SER A 294 3.01 11.79 10.61
CA SER A 294 3.23 13.22 10.80
C SER A 294 4.69 13.60 10.48
N PRO A 295 4.95 14.85 10.06
CA PRO A 295 6.25 15.22 9.52
C PRO A 295 7.46 15.12 10.45
N ARG A 296 7.23 15.17 11.77
CA ARG A 296 8.29 15.02 12.78
C ARG A 296 8.68 13.56 13.01
N ILE A 297 7.90 12.62 12.48
CA ILE A 297 8.23 11.20 12.48
C ILE A 297 8.97 10.89 11.17
N GLY A 298 10.18 10.35 11.31
CA GLY A 298 11.01 9.92 10.20
C GLY A 298 11.03 8.40 10.06
N VAL A 299 11.22 7.91 8.84
CA VAL A 299 11.41 6.48 8.56
C VAL A 299 12.90 6.21 8.43
N LYS A 300 13.43 5.37 9.31
CA LYS A 300 14.81 4.87 9.27
C LYS A 300 14.94 3.74 8.25
N ASP A 301 14.04 2.76 8.32
CA ASP A 301 14.01 1.62 7.41
C ASP A 301 12.58 1.27 7.04
N TRP A 302 12.42 0.85 5.78
CA TRP A 302 11.17 0.37 5.23
C TRP A 302 11.48 -0.86 4.39
N ARG A 303 10.88 -1.99 4.74
CA ARG A 303 11.10 -3.22 3.99
C ARG A 303 9.86 -4.09 3.92
N LYS A 304 9.83 -4.87 2.85
CA LYS A 304 8.87 -5.95 2.66
C LYS A 304 9.30 -7.17 3.48
N GLY A 305 8.36 -7.77 4.21
CA GLY A 305 8.55 -9.04 4.89
C GLY A 305 8.53 -10.24 3.94
N ASN A 306 8.89 -11.41 4.47
CA ASN A 306 8.73 -12.68 3.78
C ASN A 306 7.24 -13.05 3.65
N SER A 307 6.91 -13.94 2.71
CA SER A 307 5.53 -14.43 2.55
C SER A 307 5.08 -15.21 3.79
N ILE A 308 3.88 -14.89 4.26
CA ILE A 308 3.20 -15.50 5.40
C ILE A 308 2.06 -16.45 4.97
N GLY A 309 2.04 -16.86 3.70
CA GLY A 309 0.94 -17.65 3.13
C GLY A 309 -0.28 -16.82 2.67
N SER A 310 -0.38 -15.56 3.11
CA SER A 310 -1.34 -14.55 2.62
C SER A 310 -1.07 -14.16 1.16
N ASP A 311 -2.09 -13.60 0.50
CA ASP A 311 -1.94 -12.89 -0.77
C ASP A 311 -1.34 -11.49 -0.60
N HIS A 312 -1.10 -11.04 0.64
CA HIS A 312 -0.28 -9.88 0.95
C HIS A 312 1.11 -10.27 1.47
N TYR A 313 2.10 -9.44 1.12
CA TYR A 313 3.37 -9.40 1.85
C TYR A 313 3.25 -8.42 3.03
N PRO A 314 3.76 -8.78 4.22
CA PRO A 314 3.89 -7.86 5.33
C PRO A 314 4.81 -6.68 4.99
N ILE A 315 4.62 -5.55 5.68
CA ILE A 315 5.59 -4.46 5.70
C ILE A 315 6.15 -4.27 7.12
N ILE A 316 7.44 -3.94 7.20
CA ILE A 316 8.13 -3.62 8.43
C ILE A 316 8.69 -2.21 8.31
N VAL A 317 8.38 -1.38 9.30
CA VAL A 317 8.72 0.04 9.31
C VAL A 317 9.43 0.39 10.61
N ASP A 318 10.64 0.92 10.49
CA ASP A 318 11.44 1.41 11.61
C ASP A 318 11.37 2.94 11.66
N LEU A 319 10.81 3.47 12.74
CA LEU A 319 10.50 4.89 12.91
C LEU A 319 11.45 5.56 13.90
N GLY A 320 11.66 6.87 13.71
CA GLY A 320 12.32 7.77 14.66
C GLY A 320 11.58 9.10 14.74
N ILE A 321 11.84 9.90 15.78
CA ILE A 321 11.32 11.27 15.92
C ILE A 321 12.47 12.26 15.98
N GLU A 322 12.23 13.47 15.46
CA GLU A 322 13.13 14.62 15.54
C GLU A 322 13.19 15.20 16.96
#